data_AF-A0A482X105-F1
#
_entry.id   AF-A0A482X105-F1
#
_cell.length_a   1.000
_cell.length_b   1.000
_cell.length_c   1.000
_cell.angle_alpha   90.00
_cell.angle_beta   90.00
_cell.angle_gamma   90.00
#
_symmetry.space_group_name_H-M   'P 1'
#
loop_
_entity.id
_entity.type
_entity.pdbx_description
1 polymer ?
#
loop_
_entity_poly.entity_id
_entity_poly.type
_entity_poly.pdbx_seq_one_letter_code
_entity_poly.pdbx_strand_id
1 'polypeptide(L)'
;MEVRKAEQFLRSSLPENCIVDPVLATAGLDVYDLASNTNDSQFATVLKSSIKVIEEAFTSHKPDSLFINFNGGKDCTALLHVVAAVWMKKFNTLPKIRAVHFKSNDPFPELQEFIVTTIKR
;
A
#
# COMPACT_ATOMS: atom_id res chain seq x y z
N MET A 1 -15.06 25.78 -0.91
CA MET A 1 -15.09 26.52 0.37
C MET A 1 -15.54 25.62 1.53
N GLU A 2 -16.58 24.79 1.34
CA GLU A 2 -17.05 23.82 2.36
C GLU A 2 -16.09 22.65 2.60
N VAL A 3 -15.51 22.05 1.55
CA VAL A 3 -14.58 20.91 1.69
C VAL A 3 -13.36 21.25 2.55
N ARG A 4 -12.78 22.45 2.39
CA ARG A 4 -11.63 22.90 3.20
C ARG A 4 -11.99 23.09 4.67
N LYS A 5 -13.21 23.54 4.97
CA LYS A 5 -13.69 23.67 6.35
C LYS A 5 -13.92 22.29 6.97
N ALA A 6 -14.51 21.35 6.22
CA ALA A 6 -14.70 19.97 6.65
C ALA A 6 -13.37 19.27 6.91
N GLU A 7 -12.39 19.45 6.01
CA GLU A 7 -11.02 18.95 6.19
C GLU A 7 -10.40 19.53 7.46
N GLN A 8 -10.45 20.85 7.65
CA GLN A 8 -9.85 21.51 8.80
C GLN A 8 -10.49 21.06 10.12
N PHE A 9 -11.81 20.89 10.14
CA PHE A 9 -12.53 20.33 11.28
C PHE A 9 -12.10 18.89 11.59
N LEU A 10 -12.05 18.02 10.58
CA LEU A 10 -11.56 16.65 10.72
C LEU A 10 -10.13 16.62 11.24
N ARG A 11 -9.21 17.41 10.66
CA ARG A 11 -7.81 17.51 11.11
C ARG A 11 -7.71 17.94 12.57
N SER A 12 -8.56 18.88 13.01
CA SER A 12 -8.59 19.34 14.40
C SER A 12 -9.18 18.32 15.39
N SER A 13 -9.93 17.33 14.88
CA SER A 13 -10.63 16.32 15.69
C SER A 13 -9.91 14.98 15.76
N LEU A 14 -8.90 14.76 14.91
CA LEU A 14 -8.14 13.51 14.85
C LEU A 14 -7.03 13.50 15.91
N PRO A 15 -6.68 12.34 16.48
CA PRO A 15 -5.53 12.20 17.38
C PRO A 15 -4.22 12.64 16.71
N GLU A 16 -3.22 13.00 17.52
CA GLU A 16 -1.87 13.26 17.02
C GLU A 16 -1.34 12.07 16.21
N ASN A 17 -0.63 12.36 15.12
CA ASN A 17 -0.07 11.38 14.18
C ASN A 17 -1.09 10.50 13.44
N CYS A 18 -2.39 10.82 13.49
CA CYS A 18 -3.41 10.08 12.74
C CYS A 18 -3.36 10.38 11.24
N ILE A 19 -2.85 11.55 10.85
CA ILE A 19 -2.62 11.92 9.45
C ILE A 19 -1.15 11.73 9.15
N VAL A 20 -0.86 10.72 8.35
CA VAL A 20 0.47 10.40 7.88
C VAL A 20 0.56 10.66 6.39
N ASP A 21 1.57 11.40 5.96
CA ASP A 21 1.91 11.45 4.55
C ASP A 21 2.51 10.09 4.15
N PRO A 22 2.07 9.46 3.05
CA PRO A 22 2.58 8.16 2.64
C PRO A 22 4.04 8.28 2.20
N VAL A 23 4.96 7.94 3.10
CA VAL A 23 6.40 7.81 2.78
C VAL A 23 6.66 6.41 2.25
N LEU A 24 6.50 6.23 0.94
CA LEU A 24 6.70 4.92 0.27
C LEU A 24 8.16 4.44 0.26
N ALA A 25 9.13 5.35 0.37
CA ALA A 25 10.55 5.04 0.23
C ALA A 25 11.10 4.06 1.28
N THR A 26 10.53 4.06 2.50
CA THR A 26 10.88 3.11 3.57
C THR A 26 9.79 2.07 3.82
N ALA A 27 8.58 2.31 3.34
CA ALA A 27 7.42 1.50 3.72
C ALA A 27 7.52 0.02 3.34
N GLY A 28 8.31 -0.34 2.32
CA GLY A 28 8.61 -1.75 2.03
C GLY A 28 9.56 -2.41 3.04
N LEU A 29 10.48 -1.65 3.62
CA LEU A 29 11.41 -2.14 4.64
C LEU A 29 10.69 -2.37 5.98
N ASP A 30 9.74 -1.50 6.29
CA ASP A 30 9.06 -1.50 7.60
C ASP A 30 8.04 -2.63 7.76
N VAL A 31 7.60 -3.31 6.69
CA VAL A 31 6.54 -4.34 6.77
C VAL A 31 6.96 -5.54 7.63
N TYR A 32 8.18 -6.06 7.44
CA TYR A 32 8.66 -7.21 8.21
C TYR A 32 8.92 -6.86 9.67
N ASP A 33 9.43 -5.65 9.92
CA ASP A 33 9.65 -5.14 11.27
C ASP A 33 8.32 -4.91 11.98
N LEU A 34 7.33 -4.32 11.30
CA LEU A 34 5.98 -4.13 11.83
C LEU A 34 5.32 -5.47 12.16
N ALA A 35 5.46 -6.48 11.29
CA ALA A 35 4.95 -7.82 11.55
C ALA A 35 5.60 -8.48 12.77
N SER A 36 6.86 -8.12 13.08
CA SER A 36 7.63 -8.74 14.16
C SER A 36 7.49 -8.00 15.49
N ASN A 37 7.33 -6.68 15.47
CA ASN A 37 7.46 -5.80 16.63
C ASN A 37 6.15 -5.12 17.08
N THR A 38 5.05 -5.28 16.34
CA THR A 38 3.75 -4.75 16.78
C THR A 38 3.24 -5.44 18.05
N ASN A 39 2.60 -4.67 18.93
CA ASN A 39 1.92 -5.19 20.12
C ASN A 39 0.54 -5.79 19.81
N ASP A 40 0.01 -5.57 18.60
CA ASP A 40 -1.26 -6.16 18.16
C ASP A 40 -1.03 -7.54 17.54
N SER A 41 -1.26 -8.58 18.35
CA SER A 41 -1.06 -9.98 17.96
C SER A 41 -1.98 -10.44 16.80
N GLN A 42 -3.19 -9.89 16.70
CA GLN A 42 -4.13 -10.25 15.65
C GLN A 42 -3.66 -9.65 14.32
N PHE A 43 -3.31 -8.36 14.33
CA PHE A 43 -2.74 -7.67 13.18
C PHE A 43 -1.44 -8.34 12.72
N ALA A 44 -0.52 -8.67 13.63
CA ALA A 44 0.72 -9.39 13.31
C ALA A 44 0.44 -10.72 12.58
N THR A 45 -0.56 -11.47 13.03
CA THR A 45 -0.92 -12.78 12.44
C THR A 45 -1.43 -12.63 11.01
N VAL A 46 -2.31 -11.65 10.78
CA VAL A 46 -2.86 -11.36 9.44
C VAL A 46 -1.76 -10.85 8.50
N LEU A 47 -0.88 -9.96 8.99
CA LEU A 47 0.22 -9.41 8.20
C LEU A 47 1.22 -10.49 7.81
N LYS A 48 1.64 -11.36 8.76
CA LYS A 48 2.52 -12.51 8.47
C LYS A 48 1.91 -13.47 7.46
N SER A 49 0.61 -13.75 7.58
CA SER A 49 -0.11 -14.61 6.64
C SER A 49 -0.14 -13.98 5.24
N SER A 50 -0.37 -12.68 5.16
CA SER A 50 -0.35 -11.94 3.89
C SER A 50 1.03 -11.95 3.23
N ILE A 51 2.09 -11.68 4.01
CA ILE A 51 3.48 -11.77 3.55
C ILE A 51 3.77 -13.15 2.97
N LYS A 52 3.39 -14.22 3.68
CA LYS A 52 3.62 -15.61 3.26
C LYS A 52 2.98 -15.92 1.91
N VAL A 53 1.72 -15.51 1.70
CA VAL A 53 1.02 -15.71 0.42
C VAL A 53 1.76 -15.04 -0.74
N ILE A 54 2.29 -13.83 -0.52
CA ILE A 54 3.05 -13.11 -1.55
C ILE A 54 4.43 -13.75 -1.77
N GLU A 55 5.11 -14.21 -0.72
CA GLU A 55 6.36 -14.97 -0.84
C GLU A 55 6.16 -16.27 -1.66
N GLU A 56 5.04 -16.98 -1.42
CA GLU A 56 4.65 -18.17 -2.17
C GLU A 56 4.33 -17.85 -3.64
N ALA A 57 3.65 -16.73 -3.92
CA ALA A 57 3.36 -16.28 -5.27
C ALA A 57 4.64 -16.00 -6.08
N PHE A 58 5.60 -15.28 -5.50
CA PHE A 58 6.91 -15.03 -6.14
C PHE A 58 7.82 -16.26 -6.21
N THR A 59 7.51 -17.31 -5.46
CA THR A 59 8.22 -18.59 -5.55
C THR A 59 7.65 -19.46 -6.65
N SER A 60 6.32 -19.42 -6.85
CA SER A 60 5.60 -20.28 -7.80
C SER A 60 5.49 -19.68 -9.21
N HIS A 61 5.59 -18.35 -9.33
CA HIS A 61 5.41 -17.63 -10.59
C HIS A 61 6.56 -16.66 -10.85
N LYS A 62 6.86 -16.45 -12.14
CA LYS A 62 7.80 -15.39 -12.52
C LYS A 62 7.20 -14.03 -12.15
N PRO A 63 8.00 -13.07 -11.67
CA PRO A 63 7.53 -11.71 -11.48
C PRO A 63 6.83 -11.17 -12.71
N ASP A 64 7.28 -11.56 -13.91
CA ASP A 64 6.72 -11.14 -15.19
C ASP A 64 5.35 -11.73 -15.57
N SER A 65 4.85 -12.68 -14.80
CA SER A 65 3.49 -13.22 -14.94
C SER A 65 2.49 -12.70 -13.89
N LEU A 66 2.94 -11.87 -12.94
CA LEU A 66 2.11 -11.36 -11.85
C LEU A 66 1.73 -9.89 -12.07
N PHE A 67 0.54 -9.49 -11.61
CA PHE A 67 0.15 -8.08 -11.56
C PHE A 67 -0.72 -7.81 -10.34
N ILE A 68 -0.70 -6.56 -9.85
CA ILE A 68 -1.62 -6.09 -8.82
C ILE A 68 -2.80 -5.38 -9.49
N ASN A 69 -4.03 -5.69 -9.08
CA ASN A 69 -5.16 -4.83 -9.38
C ASN A 69 -5.14 -3.62 -8.42
N PHE A 70 -4.79 -2.44 -8.93
CA PHE A 70 -4.62 -1.23 -8.14
C PHE A 70 -5.69 -0.21 -8.48
N ASN A 71 -6.54 0.11 -7.51
CA ASN A 71 -7.62 1.08 -7.66
C ASN A 71 -7.41 2.36 -6.83
N GLY A 72 -6.28 2.51 -6.14
CA GLY A 72 -5.99 3.67 -5.30
C GLY A 72 -6.68 3.66 -3.92
N GLY A 73 -7.42 2.60 -3.59
CA GLY A 73 -8.03 2.43 -2.27
C GLY A 73 -7.03 2.01 -1.20
N LYS A 74 -7.46 2.07 0.07
CA LYS A 74 -6.65 1.66 1.23
C LYS A 74 -6.18 0.21 1.14
N ASP A 75 -7.04 -0.70 0.67
CA ASP A 75 -6.78 -2.14 0.68
C ASP A 75 -5.70 -2.52 -0.35
N CYS A 76 -5.82 -2.00 -1.58
CA CYS A 76 -4.81 -2.26 -2.60
C CYS A 76 -3.49 -1.52 -2.32
N THR A 77 -3.53 -0.39 -1.60
CA THR A 77 -2.34 0.33 -1.16
C THR A 77 -1.60 -0.44 -0.07
N ALA A 78 -2.31 -0.97 0.93
CA ALA A 78 -1.72 -1.87 1.91
C ALA A 78 -1.09 -3.11 1.25
N LEU A 79 -1.79 -3.73 0.29
CA LEU A 79 -1.24 -4.85 -0.48
C LEU A 79 0.02 -4.45 -1.27
N LEU A 80 0.04 -3.26 -1.88
CA LEU A 80 1.20 -2.75 -2.63
C LEU A 80 2.44 -2.67 -1.73
N HIS A 81 2.29 -2.22 -0.49
CA HIS A 81 3.40 -2.19 0.49
C HIS A 81 3.93 -3.59 0.82
N VAL A 82 3.03 -4.56 1.05
CA VAL A 82 3.45 -5.94 1.32
C VAL A 82 4.17 -6.55 0.11
N VAL A 83 3.69 -6.31 -1.11
CA VAL A 83 4.35 -6.79 -2.33
C VAL A 83 5.72 -6.15 -2.53
N ALA A 84 5.83 -4.84 -2.29
CA ALA A 84 7.10 -4.12 -2.34
C ALA A 84 8.11 -4.69 -1.33
N ALA A 85 7.68 -4.94 -0.09
CA ALA A 85 8.51 -5.52 0.96
C ALA A 85 9.07 -6.89 0.57
N VAL A 86 8.20 -7.79 0.11
CA VAL A 86 8.59 -9.13 -0.31
C VAL A 86 9.53 -9.08 -1.52
N TRP A 87 9.26 -8.19 -2.48
CA TRP A 87 10.14 -7.98 -3.63
C TRP A 87 11.55 -7.56 -3.19
N MET A 88 11.64 -6.53 -2.37
CA MET A 88 12.93 -5.99 -1.90
C MET A 88 13.71 -7.05 -1.15
N LYS A 89 13.07 -7.82 -0.26
CA LYS A 89 13.71 -8.92 0.46
C LYS A 89 14.20 -10.04 -0.47
N LYS A 90 13.39 -10.43 -1.47
CA LYS A 90 13.70 -11.58 -2.34
C LYS A 90 14.73 -11.24 -3.43
N PHE A 91 14.65 -10.04 -4.00
CA PHE A 91 15.43 -9.66 -5.18
C PHE A 91 16.49 -8.59 -4.90
N ASN A 92 16.52 -8.00 -3.70
CA ASN A 92 17.46 -6.95 -3.29
C ASN A 92 17.56 -5.79 -4.30
N THR A 93 16.42 -5.42 -4.89
CA THR A 93 16.30 -4.36 -5.90
C THR A 93 15.02 -3.58 -5.66
N LEU A 94 14.93 -2.39 -6.26
CA LEU A 94 13.70 -1.61 -6.26
C LEU A 94 12.57 -2.41 -6.94
N PRO A 95 11.35 -2.41 -6.37
CA PRO A 95 10.22 -3.16 -6.92
C PRO A 95 9.88 -2.76 -8.36
N LYS A 96 9.72 -3.76 -9.23
CA LYS A 96 9.18 -3.60 -10.59
C LYS A 96 7.81 -4.26 -10.68
N ILE A 97 6.82 -3.63 -10.05
CA ILE A 97 5.47 -4.17 -9.90
C ILE A 97 4.63 -3.77 -11.11
N ARG A 98 4.07 -4.75 -11.84
CA ARG A 98 3.01 -4.46 -12.82
C ARG A 98 1.69 -4.24 -12.10
N ALA A 99 1.00 -3.16 -12.44
CA ALA A 99 -0.33 -2.85 -11.93
C ALA A 99 -1.33 -2.71 -13.07
N VAL A 100 -2.56 -3.16 -12.83
CA VAL A 100 -3.72 -2.96 -13.70
C VAL A 100 -4.73 -2.13 -12.93
N HIS A 101 -5.24 -1.07 -13.55
CA HIS A 101 -6.31 -0.24 -13.01
C HIS A 101 -7.52 -0.28 -13.96
N PHE A 102 -8.64 -0.77 -13.46
CA PHE A 102 -9.92 -0.74 -14.19
C PHE A 102 -10.60 0.61 -13.95
N LYS A 103 -10.69 1.42 -15.00
CA LYS A 103 -11.34 2.73 -14.94
C LYS A 103 -12.86 2.58 -14.98
N SER A 104 -13.54 3.24 -14.04
CA SER A 104 -14.99 3.46 -14.12
C SER A 104 -15.31 4.50 -15.19
N ASN A 105 -16.55 4.51 -15.68
CA ASN A 105 -17.04 5.54 -16.62
C ASN A 105 -17.07 6.94 -16.00
N ASP A 106 -17.22 7.03 -14.67
CA ASP A 106 -17.27 8.29 -13.92
C ASP A 106 -16.47 8.16 -12.61
N PRO A 107 -15.12 8.25 -12.66
CA PRO A 107 -14.29 8.16 -11.47
C PRO A 107 -14.16 9.52 -10.77
N PHE A 108 -14.06 9.51 -9.44
CA PHE A 108 -13.72 10.72 -8.68
C PHE A 108 -12.36 11.30 -9.16
N PRO A 109 -12.28 12.60 -9.46
CA PRO A 109 -11.04 13.25 -9.89
C PRO A 109 -9.88 13.03 -8.91
N GLU A 110 -10.14 13.08 -7.61
CA GLU A 110 -9.17 12.87 -6.54
C GLU A 110 -8.59 11.46 -6.57
N LEU A 111 -9.41 10.46 -6.92
CA LEU A 111 -8.95 9.08 -7.06
C LEU A 111 -8.04 8.92 -8.29
N GLN A 112 -8.37 9.58 -9.40
CA GLN A 112 -7.53 9.56 -10.59
C GLN A 112 -6.19 10.24 -10.33
N GLU A 113 -6.19 11.40 -9.65
CA GLU A 113 -4.98 12.08 -9.22
C GLU A 113 -4.13 11.20 -8.29
N PHE A 114 -4.77 10.53 -7.32
CA PHE A 114 -4.07 9.60 -6.44
C PHE A 114 -3.40 8.48 -7.23
N ILE A 115 -4.11 7.80 -8.14
CA ILE A 115 -3.54 6.73 -8.96
C ILE A 115 -2.34 7.23 -9.78
N VAL A 116 -2.48 8.39 -10.44
CA VAL A 116 -1.40 8.97 -11.25
C VAL A 116 -0.19 9.36 -10.41
N THR A 117 -0.40 9.92 -9.22
CA THR A 117 0.68 10.30 -8.32
C THR A 117 1.37 9.07 -7.71
N THR A 118 0.64 7.99 -7.40
CA THR A 118 1.23 6.74 -6.90
C THR A 118 2.17 6.10 -7.91
N ILE A 119 1.92 6.21 -9.22
CA ILE A 119 2.81 5.65 -10.26
C ILE A 119 4.24 6.25 -10.19
N LYS A 120 4.35 7.50 -9.74
CA LYS A 120 5.63 8.24 -9.68
C LYS A 120 6.36 8.10 -8.34
N ARG A 121 5.76 7.46 -7.35
CA ARG A 121 6.31 7.27 -6.00
C ARG A 121 7.06 5.95 -5.91
#